data_AF-A0A016VNN3-F1
#
_entry.id   AF-A0A016VNN3-F1
#
_cell.length_a   1.000
_cell.length_b   1.000
_cell.length_c   1.000
_cell.angle_alpha   90.00
_cell.angle_beta   90.00
_cell.angle_gamma   90.00
#
_symmetry.space_group_name_H-M   'P 1'
#
loop_
_entity.id
_entity.type
_entity.pdbx_description
1 polymer ?
#
loop_
_entity_poly.entity_id
_entity_poly.type
_entity_poly.pdbx_seq_one_letter_code
_entity_poly.pdbx_strand_id
1 'polypeptide(L)'
;MPTPLLSVPVPCSLPDYSSRLHFTIPVPILRNDRYQKNTVLSLLEVFLPTVLIALVVALERFQQPWYMTYTDSVVRGLPSAGLLSVFASFCPSSKQQYDVNGFVVINGSREFEFLELLDKISEGLMRNSTRRKSTFTFDRLRNLSSDFEKTLESEGLLEVCNMSLQPRQWEECSAKHSSSVKRINESFAELQREMRLVNEETQLLDNLAAMADIIKLPSNETRTSNYLFQLLNQIVCGGELSNTTAGQGGGSINNNQLSRLEILEAMLQRNAKILYAPNVTVVEEVITKANETLALIYELNDFLQTAAEILRKSESHNDTISSSEKMVLFSKTRAFVKKHFGESALTELLPRVSHENQTKALEKWISTVNQPGTDTSYPSFIGFKNESMLEQFAKDADKQDITVVAGIVFDNVDEKNRTLGPVVNYKIRQKPSFTPSTEAVRDLLAVFAGPRDWDDSYYSYGFLWLQDVIERSIISVMVDVPIVEPGAGMQEMAFSCFRYNSTL
;
A
#
# COMPACT_ATOMS: atom_id res chain seq x y z
N MET A 1 -22.26 15.88 14.90
CA MET A 1 -21.82 17.14 15.55
C MET A 1 -20.45 16.85 16.16
N PRO A 2 -19.40 17.65 15.92
CA PRO A 2 -19.34 18.91 15.16
C PRO A 2 -19.16 18.67 13.65
N THR A 3 -19.56 19.65 12.86
CA THR A 3 -19.29 19.76 11.42
C THR A 3 -17.80 20.01 11.20
N PRO A 4 -17.14 19.37 10.21
CA PRO A 4 -15.78 19.73 9.85
C PRO A 4 -15.80 21.19 9.41
N LEU A 5 -14.89 21.99 9.97
CA LEU A 5 -14.64 23.33 9.47
C LEU A 5 -14.06 23.17 8.06
N LEU A 6 -14.93 23.17 7.06
CA LEU A 6 -14.56 23.49 5.69
C LEU A 6 -13.82 24.82 5.76
N SER A 7 -12.51 24.77 5.58
CA SER A 7 -11.65 25.93 5.39
C SER A 7 -12.21 26.72 4.22
N VAL A 8 -12.97 27.77 4.52
CA VAL A 8 -13.40 28.74 3.54
C VAL A 8 -12.12 29.30 2.90
N PRO A 9 -11.95 29.22 1.57
CA PRO A 9 -10.80 29.82 0.93
C PRO A 9 -10.91 31.32 1.16
N VAL A 10 -10.10 31.83 2.10
CA VAL A 10 -9.99 33.27 2.32
C VAL A 10 -9.37 33.82 1.04
N PRO A 11 -10.06 34.71 0.30
CA PRO A 11 -9.46 35.33 -0.87
C PRO A 11 -8.17 36.02 -0.44
N CYS A 12 -7.08 35.72 -1.14
CA CYS A 12 -5.76 36.27 -0.88
C CYS A 12 -5.76 37.78 -1.15
N SER A 13 -6.25 38.58 -0.20
CA SER A 13 -6.02 40.01 -0.17
C SER A 13 -4.78 40.26 0.68
N LEU A 14 -3.60 40.22 0.05
CA LEU A 14 -2.42 40.83 0.67
C LEU A 14 -2.75 42.31 0.89
N PRO A 15 -2.49 42.89 2.08
CA PRO A 15 -2.56 44.33 2.21
C PRO A 15 -1.63 44.95 1.18
N ASP A 16 -2.19 45.80 0.32
CA ASP A 16 -1.46 46.55 -0.68
C ASP A 16 -0.54 47.55 0.04
N TYR A 17 0.62 47.07 0.49
CA TYR A 17 1.73 47.92 0.85
C TYR A 17 2.36 48.43 -0.45
N SER A 18 1.57 49.25 -1.17
CA SER A 18 2.04 50.43 -1.87
C SER A 18 2.69 51.36 -0.83
N SER A 19 3.78 50.90 -0.21
CA SER A 19 4.74 51.77 0.42
C SER A 19 5.39 52.51 -0.73
N ARG A 20 4.76 53.60 -1.18
CA ARG A 20 5.46 54.64 -1.89
C ARG A 20 6.60 55.02 -0.97
N LEU A 21 7.80 54.52 -1.27
CA LEU A 21 9.04 55.00 -0.70
C LEU A 21 9.13 56.46 -1.13
N HIS A 22 8.55 57.34 -0.32
CA HIS A 22 8.75 58.76 -0.41
C HIS A 22 10.19 59.02 0.04
N PHE A 23 11.13 58.80 -0.87
CA PHE A 23 12.48 59.34 -0.77
C PHE A 23 12.36 60.86 -0.82
N THR A 24 12.11 61.45 0.33
CA THR A 24 12.35 62.88 0.52
C THR A 24 13.84 62.99 0.76
N ILE A 25 14.59 63.34 -0.29
CA ILE A 25 15.98 63.77 -0.13
C ILE A 25 15.88 65.15 0.52
N PRO A 26 16.26 65.34 1.81
CA PRO A 26 16.38 66.68 2.33
C PRO A 26 17.58 67.29 1.61
N VAL A 27 17.34 68.16 0.65
CA VAL A 27 18.40 68.97 0.07
C VAL A 27 18.86 69.88 1.21
N PRO A 28 20.07 69.70 1.78
CA PRO A 28 20.55 70.62 2.79
C PRO A 28 20.76 71.94 2.06
N ILE A 29 20.01 72.98 2.43
CA ILE A 29 20.37 74.34 2.03
C ILE A 29 21.60 74.71 2.86
N LEU A 30 22.76 74.20 2.44
CA LEU A 30 24.05 74.67 2.90
C LEU A 30 24.25 76.05 2.27
N ARG A 31 23.74 77.07 2.95
CA ARG A 31 24.18 78.45 2.74
C ARG A 31 25.59 78.56 3.31
N ASN A 32 26.57 78.12 2.53
CA ASN A 32 27.96 78.49 2.74
C ASN A 32 28.65 78.65 1.38
N ASP A 33 28.38 79.80 0.75
CA ASP A 33 29.19 80.34 -0.34
C ASP A 33 30.60 80.61 0.20
N ARG A 34 31.51 79.63 0.08
CA ARG A 34 32.98 79.83 -0.07
C ARG A 34 33.76 78.51 -0.01
N TYR A 35 33.53 77.63 -0.97
CA TYR A 35 34.56 76.67 -1.40
C TYR A 35 34.51 76.61 -2.93
N GLN A 36 35.65 76.83 -3.59
CA GLN A 36 35.79 76.65 -5.03
C GLN A 36 35.35 75.22 -5.37
N LYS A 37 34.15 75.11 -5.96
CA LYS A 37 33.61 73.86 -6.48
C LYS A 37 34.54 73.42 -7.60
N ASN A 38 35.35 72.39 -7.36
CA ASN A 38 35.80 71.54 -8.45
C ASN A 38 34.54 70.95 -9.07
N THR A 39 34.06 71.53 -10.18
CA THR A 39 32.81 71.17 -10.85
C THR A 39 32.73 69.66 -11.11
N VAL A 40 33.88 69.05 -11.37
CA VAL A 40 34.04 67.60 -11.56
C VAL A 40 33.74 66.80 -10.28
N LEU A 41 34.17 67.28 -9.11
CA LEU A 41 33.98 66.57 -7.83
C LEU A 41 32.51 66.64 -7.38
N SER A 42 31.86 67.79 -7.57
CA SER A 42 30.44 67.98 -7.24
C SER A 42 29.51 67.19 -8.18
N LEU A 43 29.90 66.99 -9.44
CA LEU A 43 29.18 66.10 -10.36
C LEU A 43 29.33 64.62 -9.97
N LEU A 44 30.52 64.19 -9.55
CA LEU A 44 30.77 62.83 -9.08
C LEU A 44 29.92 62.49 -7.83
N GLU A 45 29.79 63.45 -6.91
CA GLU A 45 29.03 63.34 -5.66
C GLU A 45 27.53 63.11 -5.89
N VAL A 46 26.98 63.59 -7.01
CA VAL A 46 25.58 63.36 -7.41
C VAL A 46 25.44 62.16 -8.33
N PHE A 47 26.39 61.95 -9.23
CA PHE A 47 26.33 60.91 -10.25
C PHE A 47 26.49 59.50 -9.66
N LEU A 48 27.43 59.33 -8.71
CA LEU A 48 27.75 58.02 -8.16
C LEU A 48 26.58 57.39 -7.36
N PRO A 49 25.90 58.12 -6.44
CA PRO A 49 24.70 57.60 -5.78
C PRO A 49 23.55 57.34 -6.77
N THR A 50 23.39 58.19 -7.78
CA THR A 50 22.31 58.04 -8.77
C THR A 50 22.49 56.77 -9.62
N VAL A 51 23.71 56.48 -10.05
CA VAL A 51 24.02 55.24 -10.80
C VAL A 51 23.86 54.01 -9.90
N LEU A 52 24.31 54.07 -8.64
CA LEU A 52 24.13 52.96 -7.69
C LEU A 52 22.64 52.68 -7.42
N ILE A 53 21.82 53.71 -7.21
CA ILE A 53 20.37 53.56 -7.04
C ILE A 53 19.74 53.01 -8.32
N ALA A 54 20.13 53.51 -9.50
CA ALA A 54 19.63 53.01 -10.78
C ALA A 54 19.98 51.53 -10.98
N LEU A 55 21.17 51.09 -10.57
CA LEU A 55 21.60 49.69 -10.59
C LEU A 55 20.79 48.83 -9.61
N VAL A 56 20.56 49.30 -8.36
CA VAL A 56 19.73 48.59 -7.38
C VAL A 56 18.28 48.46 -7.86
N VAL A 57 17.70 49.54 -8.38
CA VAL A 57 16.33 49.52 -8.94
C VAL A 57 16.26 48.62 -10.18
N ALA A 58 17.30 48.59 -11.01
CA ALA A 58 17.36 47.65 -12.13
C ALA A 58 17.42 46.19 -11.63
N LEU A 59 18.24 45.89 -10.62
CA LEU A 59 18.31 44.57 -9.98
C LEU A 59 16.96 44.15 -9.39
N GLU A 60 16.26 45.04 -8.67
CA GLU A 60 14.92 44.78 -8.15
C GLU A 60 13.89 44.55 -9.26
N ARG A 61 13.99 45.25 -10.40
CA ARG A 61 13.08 45.03 -11.54
C ARG A 61 13.33 43.71 -12.27
N PHE A 62 14.57 43.24 -12.31
CA PHE A 62 14.90 41.91 -12.83
C PHE A 62 14.40 40.78 -11.92
N GLN A 63 14.16 41.07 -10.64
CA GLN A 63 13.73 40.11 -9.63
C GLN A 63 12.29 40.40 -9.22
N GLN A 64 11.34 39.90 -9.99
CA GLN A 64 9.93 40.03 -9.62
C GLN A 64 9.61 39.19 -8.38
N PRO A 65 8.79 39.70 -7.45
CA PRO A 65 8.39 38.95 -6.27
C PRO A 65 7.57 37.73 -6.65
N TRP A 66 7.86 36.61 -5.99
CA TRP A 66 7.07 35.39 -6.14
C TRP A 66 5.90 35.44 -5.17
N TYR A 67 4.72 35.11 -5.69
CA TYR A 67 3.50 35.02 -4.91
C TYR A 67 3.18 33.55 -4.70
N MET A 68 3.26 33.10 -3.44
CA MET A 68 2.82 31.77 -3.08
C MET A 68 1.37 31.87 -2.58
N THR A 69 0.52 31.01 -3.13
CA THR A 69 -0.84 30.83 -2.62
C THR A 69 -0.81 30.10 -1.29
N TYR A 70 -1.95 30.04 -0.59
CA TYR A 70 -2.12 29.17 0.57
C TYR A 70 -1.63 27.75 0.26
N THR A 71 -0.78 27.20 1.13
CA THR A 71 -0.29 25.83 1.00
C THR A 71 -0.96 24.99 2.08
N ASP A 72 -1.86 24.11 1.66
CA ASP A 72 -2.37 23.05 2.51
C ASP A 72 -1.41 21.86 2.46
N SER A 73 -1.28 21.17 3.58
CA SER A 73 -0.44 19.98 3.66
C SER A 73 -1.30 18.74 3.88
N VAL A 74 -0.81 17.65 3.30
CA VAL A 74 -1.52 16.38 3.27
C VAL A 74 -1.09 15.51 4.45
N VAL A 75 -2.03 14.78 5.05
CA VAL A 75 -1.70 13.79 6.09
C VAL A 75 -1.01 12.61 5.44
N ARG A 76 0.20 12.30 5.91
CA ARG A 76 1.01 11.16 5.49
C ARG A 76 0.97 10.06 6.55
N GLY A 77 0.71 8.82 6.12
CA GLY A 77 0.65 7.67 7.03
C GLY A 77 2.02 7.33 7.62
N LEU A 78 2.07 7.00 8.91
CA LEU A 78 3.22 6.32 9.51
C LEU A 78 2.96 4.81 9.51
N PRO A 79 3.99 3.95 9.68
CA PRO A 79 3.83 2.49 9.65
C PRO A 79 2.73 1.96 10.58
N SER A 80 2.48 2.62 11.71
CA SER A 80 1.39 2.29 12.63
C SER A 80 -0.02 2.51 12.08
N ALA A 81 -0.21 3.39 11.09
CA ALA A 81 -1.47 3.52 10.35
C ALA A 81 -1.63 2.45 9.26
N GLY A 82 -0.58 1.66 9.01
CA GLY A 82 -0.55 0.58 8.04
C GLY A 82 0.35 0.89 6.85
N LEU A 83 1.05 -0.13 6.35
CA LEU A 83 2.01 0.01 5.26
C LEU A 83 1.38 0.60 3.98
N LEU A 84 0.14 0.24 3.67
CA LEU A 84 -0.56 0.77 2.48
C LEU A 84 -0.78 2.28 2.56
N SER A 85 -1.06 2.82 3.76
CA SER A 85 -1.18 4.27 3.98
C SER A 85 0.14 5.02 3.78
N VAL A 86 1.26 4.41 4.19
CA VAL A 86 2.61 4.92 3.95
C VAL A 86 2.88 4.98 2.44
N PHE A 87 2.57 3.89 1.73
CA PHE A 87 2.73 3.81 0.27
C PHE A 87 1.82 4.79 -0.48
N ALA A 88 0.58 5.01 -0.01
CA ALA A 88 -0.35 5.98 -0.60
C ALA A 88 0.22 7.40 -0.60
N SER A 89 1.05 7.73 0.39
CA SER A 89 1.71 9.03 0.50
C SER A 89 2.72 9.31 -0.62
N PHE A 90 3.18 8.27 -1.34
CA PHE A 90 4.09 8.39 -2.48
C PHE A 90 3.40 8.31 -3.84
N CYS A 91 2.10 8.03 -3.89
CA CYS A 91 1.32 8.00 -5.12
C CYS A 91 1.21 9.42 -5.74
N PRO A 92 1.05 9.52 -7.07
CA PRO A 92 1.05 10.81 -7.75
C PRO A 92 -0.13 11.69 -7.32
N SER A 93 0.14 12.98 -7.09
CA SER A 93 -0.83 13.94 -6.54
C SER A 93 -2.08 14.18 -7.40
N SER A 94 -2.05 13.81 -8.69
CA SER A 94 -3.17 14.00 -9.62
C SER A 94 -4.40 13.16 -9.32
N LYS A 95 -4.29 12.12 -8.47
CA LYS A 95 -5.38 11.21 -8.11
C LYS A 95 -5.72 11.18 -6.61
N GLN A 96 -5.15 12.09 -5.82
CA GLN A 96 -5.33 12.11 -4.37
C GLN A 96 -6.71 12.65 -3.97
N GLN A 97 -7.39 11.90 -3.10
CA GLN A 97 -8.56 12.27 -2.32
C GLN A 97 -8.22 12.07 -0.83
N TYR A 98 -9.10 12.53 0.06
CA TYR A 98 -8.87 12.45 1.51
C TYR A 98 -10.03 11.71 2.19
N ASP A 99 -9.70 10.85 3.15
CA ASP A 99 -10.69 10.22 4.01
C ASP A 99 -11.21 11.20 5.09
N VAL A 100 -12.11 10.72 5.95
CA VAL A 100 -12.69 11.52 7.04
C VAL A 100 -11.63 11.96 8.07
N ASN A 101 -10.51 11.25 8.15
CA ASN A 101 -9.40 11.52 9.05
C ASN A 101 -8.26 12.33 8.39
N GLY A 102 -8.39 12.67 7.10
CA GLY A 102 -7.42 13.43 6.32
C GLY A 102 -6.34 12.61 5.61
N PHE A 103 -6.32 11.27 5.73
CA PHE A 103 -5.36 10.41 5.05
C PHE A 103 -5.59 10.37 3.54
N VAL A 104 -4.49 10.19 2.79
CA VAL A 104 -4.53 10.06 1.33
C VAL A 104 -5.23 8.78 0.90
N VAL A 105 -6.29 8.93 0.12
CA VAL A 105 -6.97 7.85 -0.59
C VAL A 105 -6.85 8.11 -2.08
N ILE A 106 -6.40 7.13 -2.86
CA ILE A 106 -6.22 7.29 -4.30
C ILE A 106 -7.48 6.87 -5.05
N ASN A 107 -7.98 7.75 -5.92
CA ASN A 107 -9.09 7.41 -6.81
C ASN A 107 -8.65 6.36 -7.84
N GLY A 108 -9.28 5.19 -7.83
CA GLY A 108 -8.87 4.01 -8.60
C GLY A 108 -7.92 3.07 -7.86
N SER A 109 -7.65 3.28 -6.57
CA SER A 109 -7.02 2.29 -5.70
C SER A 109 -7.86 1.00 -5.67
N ARG A 110 -7.18 -0.15 -5.71
CA ARG A 110 -7.76 -1.48 -5.51
C ARG A 110 -7.42 -2.04 -4.12
N GLU A 111 -6.96 -1.20 -3.20
CA GLU A 111 -6.60 -1.57 -1.83
C GLU A 111 -7.73 -2.29 -1.10
N PHE A 112 -8.95 -1.72 -1.10
CA PHE A 112 -10.09 -2.34 -0.42
C PHE A 112 -10.45 -3.70 -1.04
N GLU A 113 -10.50 -3.78 -2.37
CA GLU A 113 -10.79 -5.03 -3.10
C GLU A 113 -9.72 -6.10 -2.80
N PHE A 114 -8.45 -5.70 -2.74
CA PHE A 114 -7.33 -6.57 -2.41
C PHE A 114 -7.42 -7.10 -0.97
N LEU A 115 -7.68 -6.24 0.01
CA LEU A 115 -7.82 -6.63 1.42
C LEU A 115 -9.05 -7.53 1.63
N GLU A 116 -10.18 -7.23 0.97
CA GLU A 116 -11.38 -8.07 1.03
C GLU A 116 -11.14 -9.45 0.41
N LEU A 117 -10.38 -9.53 -0.70
CA LEU A 117 -9.99 -10.79 -1.31
C LEU A 117 -9.02 -11.58 -0.42
N LEU A 118 -8.05 -10.92 0.21
CA LEU A 118 -7.15 -11.57 1.18
C LEU A 118 -7.93 -12.20 2.33
N ASP A 119 -8.90 -11.48 2.89
CA ASP A 119 -9.75 -11.99 3.97
C ASP A 119 -10.53 -13.23 3.53
N LYS A 120 -11.22 -13.16 2.38
CA LYS A 120 -11.95 -14.30 1.80
C LYS A 120 -11.06 -15.51 1.50
N ILE A 121 -9.84 -15.28 0.98
CA ILE A 121 -8.88 -16.35 0.71
C ILE A 121 -8.40 -16.97 2.03
N SER A 122 -8.08 -16.15 3.03
CA SER A 122 -7.64 -16.63 4.35
C SER A 122 -8.69 -17.52 5.00
N GLU A 123 -9.97 -17.11 4.96
CA GLU A 123 -11.08 -17.92 5.46
C GLU A 123 -11.21 -19.24 4.68
N GLY A 124 -11.08 -19.19 3.35
CA GLY A 124 -11.12 -20.37 2.48
C GLY A 124 -9.98 -21.35 2.79
N LEU A 125 -8.77 -20.86 3.00
CA LEU A 125 -7.58 -21.65 3.34
C LEU A 125 -7.72 -22.31 4.72
N MET A 126 -8.22 -21.58 5.73
CA MET A 126 -8.45 -22.12 7.07
C MET A 126 -9.50 -23.25 7.07
N ARG A 127 -10.57 -23.10 6.28
CA ARG A 127 -11.58 -24.15 6.08
C ARG A 127 -11.03 -25.36 5.32
N ASN A 128 -10.13 -25.16 4.35
CA ASN A 128 -9.55 -26.27 3.59
C ASN A 128 -8.54 -27.07 4.43
N SER A 129 -7.72 -26.41 5.24
CA SER A 129 -6.77 -27.05 6.17
C SER A 129 -7.47 -28.01 7.15
N THR A 130 -8.62 -27.60 7.69
CA THR A 130 -9.45 -28.45 8.57
C THR A 130 -10.16 -29.59 7.83
N ARG A 131 -10.45 -29.43 6.54
CA ARG A 131 -11.12 -30.41 5.67
C ARG A 131 -10.19 -31.36 4.92
N ARG A 132 -8.86 -31.27 5.03
CA ARG A 132 -7.91 -32.25 4.47
C ARG A 132 -8.16 -33.72 4.91
N LYS A 133 -9.10 -33.99 5.82
CA LYS A 133 -9.61 -35.33 6.16
C LYS A 133 -10.80 -35.82 5.31
N SER A 134 -11.52 -34.96 4.58
CA SER A 134 -12.58 -35.34 3.65
C SER A 134 -12.12 -35.04 2.22
N THR A 135 -11.47 -36.01 1.59
CA THR A 135 -11.10 -35.97 0.17
C THR A 135 -12.36 -35.86 -0.69
N PHE A 136 -12.68 -34.64 -1.10
CA PHE A 136 -13.52 -34.40 -2.27
C PHE A 136 -12.78 -34.95 -3.50
N THR A 137 -13.49 -35.72 -4.33
CA THR A 137 -12.98 -36.23 -5.61
C THR A 137 -14.03 -35.99 -6.69
N PHE A 138 -13.61 -35.43 -7.82
CA PHE A 138 -14.48 -35.23 -8.98
C PHE A 138 -15.14 -36.54 -9.45
N ASP A 139 -14.49 -37.68 -9.25
CA ASP A 139 -15.07 -39.00 -9.53
C ASP A 139 -16.31 -39.29 -8.67
N ARG A 140 -16.30 -38.89 -7.40
CA ARG A 140 -17.46 -39.06 -6.52
C ARG A 140 -18.63 -38.21 -6.97
N LEU A 141 -18.37 -36.96 -7.36
CA LEU A 141 -19.40 -36.06 -7.89
C LEU A 141 -20.00 -36.61 -9.20
N ARG A 142 -19.17 -37.12 -10.11
CA ARG A 142 -19.62 -37.77 -11.35
C ARG A 142 -20.51 -38.97 -11.07
N ASN A 143 -20.12 -39.82 -10.11
CA ASN A 143 -20.91 -40.98 -9.72
C ASN A 143 -22.26 -40.58 -9.13
N LEU A 144 -22.29 -39.60 -8.22
CA LEU A 144 -23.53 -39.08 -7.63
C LEU A 144 -24.45 -38.44 -8.67
N SER A 145 -23.90 -37.72 -9.65
CA SER A 145 -24.68 -37.18 -10.77
C SER A 145 -25.33 -38.31 -11.58
N SER A 146 -24.57 -39.38 -11.89
CA SER A 146 -25.10 -40.54 -12.62
C SER A 146 -26.14 -41.31 -11.80
N ASP A 147 -25.93 -41.45 -10.49
CA ASP A 147 -26.83 -42.15 -9.59
C ASP A 147 -28.13 -41.38 -9.37
N PHE A 148 -28.08 -40.05 -9.32
CA PHE A 148 -29.28 -39.21 -9.31
C PHE A 148 -30.11 -39.39 -10.58
N GLU A 149 -29.48 -39.41 -11.76
CA GLU A 149 -30.18 -39.65 -13.03
C GLU A 149 -30.83 -41.03 -13.07
N LYS A 150 -30.10 -42.08 -12.69
CA LYS A 150 -30.66 -43.45 -12.61
C LYS A 150 -31.79 -43.55 -11.60
N THR A 151 -31.70 -42.85 -10.48
CA THR A 151 -32.77 -42.79 -9.47
C THR A 151 -34.02 -42.14 -10.06
N LEU A 152 -33.84 -41.05 -10.81
CA LEU A 152 -34.95 -40.35 -11.46
C LEU A 152 -35.64 -41.19 -12.55
N GLU A 153 -34.87 -41.96 -13.31
CA GLU A 153 -35.38 -42.88 -14.34
C GLU A 153 -36.05 -44.12 -13.73
N SER A 154 -35.41 -44.77 -12.77
CA SER A 154 -35.91 -46.02 -12.15
C SER A 154 -37.17 -45.83 -11.31
N GLU A 155 -37.34 -44.67 -10.67
CA GLU A 155 -38.56 -44.35 -9.93
C GLU A 155 -39.75 -44.02 -10.85
N GLY A 156 -39.51 -43.82 -12.17
CA GLY A 156 -40.56 -43.61 -13.17
C GLY A 156 -41.41 -42.35 -12.94
N LEU A 157 -41.01 -41.47 -12.02
CA LEU A 157 -41.83 -40.34 -11.57
C LEU A 157 -42.13 -39.36 -12.71
N LEU A 158 -41.20 -39.23 -13.66
CA LEU A 158 -41.36 -38.44 -14.89
C LEU A 158 -42.35 -39.04 -15.89
N GLU A 159 -42.54 -40.36 -15.87
CA GLU A 159 -43.47 -41.07 -16.76
C GLU A 159 -44.89 -41.10 -16.16
N VAL A 160 -44.99 -41.23 -14.83
CA VAL A 160 -46.26 -41.35 -14.12
C VAL A 160 -46.88 -39.97 -13.82
N CYS A 161 -46.07 -38.99 -13.42
CA CYS A 161 -46.51 -37.62 -13.21
C CYS A 161 -46.01 -36.73 -14.36
N ASN A 162 -46.91 -36.29 -15.24
CA ASN A 162 -46.55 -35.46 -16.40
C ASN A 162 -46.11 -34.05 -15.95
N MET A 163 -44.90 -33.63 -16.34
CA MET A 163 -44.35 -32.31 -16.03
C MET A 163 -45.16 -31.12 -16.59
N SER A 164 -46.20 -31.35 -17.39
CA SER A 164 -47.13 -30.31 -17.88
C SER A 164 -48.37 -30.10 -16.97
N LEU A 165 -48.51 -30.86 -15.88
CA LEU A 165 -49.64 -30.72 -14.95
C LEU A 165 -49.62 -29.40 -14.18
N GLN A 166 -50.82 -28.88 -13.84
CA GLN A 166 -50.98 -27.73 -12.95
C GLN A 166 -50.46 -28.05 -11.53
N PRO A 167 -50.01 -27.04 -10.75
CA PRO A 167 -49.36 -27.25 -9.44
C PRO A 167 -50.13 -28.16 -8.48
N ARG A 168 -51.46 -27.98 -8.36
CA ARG A 168 -52.31 -28.81 -7.49
C ARG A 168 -52.39 -30.28 -7.91
N GLN A 169 -52.47 -30.54 -9.22
CA GLN A 169 -52.52 -31.90 -9.77
C GLN A 169 -51.16 -32.60 -9.65
N TRP A 170 -50.09 -31.82 -9.71
CA TRP A 170 -48.74 -32.30 -9.47
C TRP A 170 -48.55 -32.70 -8.00
N GLU A 171 -49.00 -31.87 -7.06
CA GLU A 171 -48.97 -32.18 -5.62
C GLU A 171 -49.73 -33.47 -5.30
N GLU A 172 -50.95 -33.64 -5.83
CA GLU A 172 -51.73 -34.86 -5.66
C GLU A 172 -51.05 -36.11 -6.25
N CYS A 173 -50.38 -35.98 -7.39
CA CYS A 173 -49.63 -37.07 -8.02
C CYS A 173 -48.39 -37.43 -7.19
N SER A 174 -47.63 -36.42 -6.75
CA SER A 174 -46.44 -36.61 -5.92
C SER A 174 -46.76 -37.23 -4.55
N ALA A 175 -47.91 -36.89 -3.96
CA ALA A 175 -48.36 -37.45 -2.69
C ALA A 175 -48.66 -38.96 -2.79
N LYS A 176 -49.15 -39.44 -3.95
CA LYS A 176 -49.38 -40.87 -4.21
C LYS A 176 -48.08 -41.66 -4.39
N HIS A 177 -46.99 -40.98 -4.75
CA HIS A 177 -45.66 -41.57 -4.96
C HIS A 177 -44.65 -41.06 -3.92
N SER A 178 -45.09 -40.91 -2.65
CA SER A 178 -44.28 -40.30 -1.58
C SER A 178 -42.95 -41.00 -1.32
N SER A 179 -42.88 -42.33 -1.47
CA SER A 179 -41.64 -43.11 -1.33
C SER A 179 -40.61 -42.78 -2.41
N SER A 180 -41.07 -42.59 -3.64
CA SER A 180 -40.24 -42.25 -4.80
C SER A 180 -39.73 -40.82 -4.70
N VAL A 181 -40.61 -39.89 -4.31
CA VAL A 181 -40.24 -38.49 -4.03
C VAL A 181 -39.21 -38.40 -2.91
N LYS A 182 -39.35 -39.21 -1.84
CA LYS A 182 -38.39 -39.24 -0.74
C LYS A 182 -36.99 -39.65 -1.21
N ARG A 183 -36.88 -40.72 -2.01
CA ARG A 183 -35.59 -41.19 -2.54
C ARG A 183 -34.95 -40.20 -3.52
N ILE A 184 -35.76 -39.54 -4.36
CA ILE A 184 -35.30 -38.46 -5.25
C ILE A 184 -34.76 -37.28 -4.43
N ASN A 185 -35.45 -36.89 -3.36
CA ASN A 185 -35.02 -35.79 -2.48
C ASN A 185 -33.73 -36.13 -1.71
N GLU A 186 -33.59 -37.37 -1.23
CA GLU A 186 -32.37 -37.84 -0.54
C GLU A 186 -31.17 -37.85 -1.49
N SER A 187 -31.33 -38.40 -2.71
CA SER A 187 -30.28 -38.41 -3.73
C SER A 187 -29.91 -36.99 -4.20
N PHE A 188 -30.91 -36.11 -4.36
CA PHE A 188 -30.68 -34.70 -4.69
C PHE A 188 -29.93 -33.97 -3.58
N ALA A 189 -30.28 -34.20 -2.31
CA ALA A 189 -29.62 -33.57 -1.17
C ALA A 189 -28.15 -34.00 -1.04
N GLU A 190 -27.82 -35.26 -1.36
CA GLU A 190 -26.46 -35.75 -1.38
C GLU A 190 -25.64 -35.11 -2.52
N LEU A 191 -26.21 -35.05 -3.73
CA LEU A 191 -25.59 -34.37 -4.88
C LEU A 191 -25.37 -32.87 -4.60
N GLN A 192 -26.36 -32.19 -4.04
CA GLN A 192 -26.28 -30.77 -3.68
C GLN A 192 -25.21 -30.51 -2.61
N ARG A 193 -25.04 -31.43 -1.66
CA ARG A 193 -24.01 -31.33 -0.63
C ARG A 193 -22.60 -31.40 -1.23
N GLU A 194 -22.36 -32.36 -2.13
CA GLU A 194 -21.06 -32.48 -2.80
C GLU A 194 -20.81 -31.32 -3.78
N MET A 195 -21.83 -30.86 -4.51
CA MET A 195 -21.71 -29.66 -5.36
C MET A 195 -21.38 -28.40 -4.57
N ARG A 196 -21.90 -28.24 -3.35
CA ARG A 196 -21.52 -27.12 -2.48
C ARG A 196 -20.04 -27.16 -2.12
N LEU A 197 -19.47 -28.35 -1.86
CA LEU A 197 -18.05 -28.51 -1.58
C LEU A 197 -17.20 -28.12 -2.80
N VAL A 198 -17.62 -28.52 -4.01
CA VAL A 198 -16.97 -28.13 -5.27
C VAL A 198 -17.01 -26.62 -5.45
N ASN A 199 -18.19 -26.02 -5.29
CA ASN A 199 -18.39 -24.59 -5.50
C ASN A 199 -17.56 -23.75 -4.51
N GLU A 200 -17.40 -24.21 -3.27
CA GLU A 200 -16.52 -23.59 -2.27
C GLU A 200 -15.04 -23.67 -2.66
N GLU A 201 -14.57 -24.80 -3.21
CA GLU A 201 -13.19 -24.96 -3.69
C GLU A 201 -12.93 -24.13 -4.95
N THR A 202 -13.88 -24.09 -5.90
CA THR A 202 -13.80 -23.21 -7.08
C THR A 202 -13.85 -21.73 -6.70
N GLN A 203 -14.56 -21.37 -5.63
CA GLN A 203 -14.62 -19.98 -5.15
C GLN A 203 -13.26 -19.52 -4.59
N LEU A 204 -12.51 -20.41 -3.94
CA LEU A 204 -11.13 -20.11 -3.53
C LEU A 204 -10.24 -19.83 -4.76
N LEU A 205 -10.37 -20.64 -5.81
CA LEU A 205 -9.64 -20.45 -7.06
C LEU A 205 -10.04 -19.15 -7.78
N ASP A 206 -11.34 -18.83 -7.81
CA ASP A 206 -11.87 -17.57 -8.35
C ASP A 206 -11.29 -16.37 -7.61
N ASN A 207 -11.25 -16.41 -6.27
CA ASN A 207 -10.68 -15.34 -5.45
C ASN A 207 -9.18 -15.19 -5.70
N LEU A 208 -8.43 -16.30 -5.79
CA LEU A 208 -7.01 -16.29 -6.13
C LEU A 208 -6.77 -15.70 -7.54
N ALA A 209 -7.64 -16.03 -8.50
CA ALA A 209 -7.55 -15.49 -9.85
C ALA A 209 -7.86 -13.98 -9.90
N ALA A 210 -8.88 -13.54 -9.15
CA ALA A 210 -9.19 -12.12 -9.01
C ALA A 210 -8.02 -11.35 -8.37
N MET A 211 -7.39 -11.92 -7.35
CA MET A 211 -6.18 -11.36 -6.76
C MET A 211 -5.02 -11.29 -7.76
N ALA A 212 -4.81 -12.33 -8.56
CA ALA A 212 -3.79 -12.33 -9.62
C ALA A 212 -4.06 -11.25 -10.69
N ASP A 213 -5.32 -10.95 -11.02
CA ASP A 213 -5.67 -9.84 -11.91
C ASP A 213 -5.33 -8.48 -11.32
N ILE A 214 -5.57 -8.25 -10.02
CA ILE A 214 -5.20 -6.99 -9.34
C ILE A 214 -3.69 -6.75 -9.44
N ILE A 215 -2.90 -7.82 -9.31
CA ILE A 215 -1.45 -7.74 -9.20
C ILE A 215 -0.74 -7.43 -10.55
N LYS A 216 -1.41 -7.60 -11.71
CA LYS A 216 -0.90 -7.37 -13.09
C LYS A 216 0.63 -7.36 -13.20
N LEU A 217 1.25 -8.54 -13.12
CA LEU A 217 2.71 -8.63 -13.19
C LEU A 217 3.24 -8.20 -14.56
N PRO A 218 4.27 -7.34 -14.66
CA PRO A 218 4.87 -6.97 -15.93
C PRO A 218 5.43 -8.20 -16.63
N SER A 219 5.18 -8.32 -17.94
CA SER A 219 5.57 -9.47 -18.77
C SER A 219 7.04 -9.49 -19.18
N ASN A 220 7.80 -8.43 -18.91
CA ASN A 220 9.16 -8.28 -19.39
C ASN A 220 10.15 -8.21 -18.23
N GLU A 221 11.31 -8.82 -18.46
CA GLU A 221 12.57 -8.89 -17.70
C GLU A 221 13.03 -7.54 -17.11
N THR A 222 12.21 -6.93 -16.25
CA THR A 222 12.59 -5.79 -15.44
C THR A 222 13.18 -6.35 -14.16
N ARG A 223 14.39 -5.87 -13.82
CA ARG A 223 15.24 -6.37 -12.74
C ARG A 223 14.41 -6.70 -11.50
N THR A 224 14.64 -7.91 -10.98
CA THR A 224 13.96 -8.61 -9.87
C THR A 224 13.77 -7.80 -8.58
N SER A 225 14.48 -6.67 -8.41
CA SER A 225 14.47 -5.87 -7.18
C SER A 225 13.24 -4.97 -6.98
N ASN A 226 12.40 -4.75 -7.99
CA ASN A 226 11.28 -3.79 -7.90
C ASN A 226 9.88 -4.44 -7.86
N TYR A 227 9.80 -5.77 -7.70
CA TYR A 227 8.53 -6.51 -7.72
C TYR A 227 7.55 -6.04 -6.64
N LEU A 228 8.00 -5.94 -5.38
CA LEU A 228 7.15 -5.49 -4.27
C LEU A 228 6.66 -4.06 -4.48
N PHE A 229 7.53 -3.19 -5.00
CA PHE A 229 7.16 -1.82 -5.29
C PHE A 229 6.11 -1.74 -6.40
N GLN A 230 6.29 -2.47 -7.50
CA GLN A 230 5.33 -2.55 -8.58
C GLN A 230 3.98 -3.10 -8.11
N LEU A 231 4.02 -4.13 -7.26
CA LEU A 231 2.84 -4.72 -6.62
C LEU A 231 2.06 -3.68 -5.80
N LEU A 232 2.74 -3.00 -4.88
CA LEU A 232 2.11 -1.99 -4.02
C LEU A 232 1.59 -0.81 -4.84
N ASN A 233 2.27 -0.43 -5.92
CA ASN A 233 1.78 0.60 -6.83
C ASN A 233 0.51 0.18 -7.59
N GLN A 234 0.37 -1.08 -8.00
CA GLN A 234 -0.86 -1.58 -8.63
C GLN A 234 -2.04 -1.56 -7.64
N ILE A 235 -1.79 -2.00 -6.40
CA ILE A 235 -2.81 -2.07 -5.34
C ILE A 235 -3.23 -0.66 -4.90
N VAL A 236 -2.27 0.18 -4.52
CA VAL A 236 -2.53 1.46 -3.84
C VAL A 236 -2.72 2.61 -4.83
N CYS A 237 -1.91 2.70 -5.87
CA CYS A 237 -1.97 3.82 -6.83
C CYS A 237 -2.86 3.54 -8.06
N GLY A 238 -3.43 2.35 -8.20
CA GLY A 238 -4.36 2.00 -9.28
C GLY A 238 -3.71 1.70 -10.64
N GLY A 239 -2.42 1.34 -10.65
CA GLY A 239 -1.78 0.67 -11.78
C GLY A 239 -1.39 1.50 -13.01
N GLU A 240 -1.84 2.74 -13.13
CA GLU A 240 -1.35 3.67 -14.16
C GLU A 240 -0.09 4.41 -13.66
N LEU A 241 1.07 3.79 -13.81
CA LEU A 241 2.25 4.60 -14.14
C LEU A 241 1.98 5.16 -15.53
N SER A 242 1.84 6.48 -15.63
CA SER A 242 1.53 7.16 -16.87
C SER A 242 2.39 6.63 -18.02
N ASN A 243 1.74 6.04 -19.02
CA ASN A 243 2.27 5.89 -20.37
C ASN A 243 2.39 7.30 -20.98
N THR A 244 3.35 8.10 -20.51
CA THR A 244 3.83 9.21 -21.33
C THR A 244 4.67 8.63 -22.45
N THR A 245 3.97 8.42 -23.57
CA THR A 245 4.44 8.26 -24.95
C THR A 245 5.31 7.05 -25.27
N ALA A 246 4.76 6.26 -26.21
CA ALA A 246 5.43 5.22 -26.97
C ALA A 246 6.86 5.60 -27.38
N GLY A 247 7.83 4.87 -26.83
CA GLY A 247 9.24 4.97 -27.16
C GLY A 247 10.09 4.22 -26.15
N GLN A 248 10.24 2.90 -26.36
CA GLN A 248 11.27 2.02 -25.79
C GLN A 248 11.80 2.35 -24.38
N GLY A 249 11.28 1.65 -23.36
CA GLY A 249 11.89 1.58 -22.04
C GLY A 249 10.87 1.02 -21.04
N GLY A 250 11.23 -0.04 -20.32
CA GLY A 250 10.36 -0.66 -19.31
C GLY A 250 9.82 0.35 -18.31
N GLY A 251 8.62 0.08 -17.77
CA GLY A 251 7.85 0.96 -16.89
C GLY A 251 8.73 1.74 -15.91
N SER A 252 9.07 2.97 -16.29
CA SER A 252 9.92 3.85 -15.51
C SER A 252 9.01 4.63 -14.57
N ILE A 253 9.28 4.48 -13.28
CA ILE A 253 8.84 5.41 -12.25
C ILE A 253 9.22 6.82 -12.72
N ASN A 254 8.33 7.80 -12.54
CA ASN A 254 8.65 9.20 -12.88
C ASN A 254 9.83 9.65 -12.00
N ASN A 255 10.80 10.40 -12.55
CA ASN A 255 12.00 10.84 -11.81
C ASN A 255 11.65 11.57 -10.50
N ASN A 256 10.54 12.32 -10.48
CA ASN A 256 10.07 13.00 -9.27
C ASN A 256 9.49 12.04 -8.20
N GLN A 257 9.03 10.85 -8.60
CA GLN A 257 8.60 9.80 -7.69
C GLN A 257 9.78 8.94 -7.23
N LEU A 258 10.73 8.61 -8.12
CA LEU A 258 11.97 7.91 -7.75
C LEU A 258 12.75 8.66 -6.67
N SER A 259 12.91 9.98 -6.81
CA SER A 259 13.60 10.80 -5.80
C SER A 259 12.90 10.85 -4.44
N ARG A 260 11.57 10.64 -4.38
CA ARG A 260 10.82 10.55 -3.11
C ARG A 260 10.78 9.13 -2.53
N LEU A 261 11.15 8.14 -3.34
CA LEU A 261 11.15 6.72 -2.99
C LEU A 261 12.55 6.20 -2.68
N GLU A 262 13.57 7.06 -2.59
CA GLU A 262 14.97 6.67 -2.44
C GLU A 262 15.20 5.72 -1.25
N ILE A 263 14.48 5.87 -0.14
CA ILE A 263 14.59 4.93 1.00
C ILE A 263 13.94 3.59 0.72
N LEU A 264 12.78 3.56 0.06
CA LEU A 264 12.09 2.33 -0.30
C LEU A 264 12.88 1.59 -1.37
N GLU A 265 13.47 2.31 -2.32
CA GLU A 265 14.41 1.77 -3.29
C GLU A 265 15.66 1.22 -2.59
N ALA A 266 16.26 1.97 -1.65
CA ALA A 266 17.42 1.52 -0.89
C ALA A 266 17.10 0.30 0.00
N MET A 267 15.91 0.23 0.58
CA MET A 267 15.43 -0.89 1.39
C MET A 267 15.13 -2.14 0.58
N LEU A 268 14.72 -2.00 -0.68
CA LEU A 268 14.30 -3.12 -1.54
C LEU A 268 15.40 -3.62 -2.49
N GLN A 269 16.31 -2.74 -2.93
CA GLN A 269 17.34 -3.10 -3.92
C GLN A 269 18.66 -3.54 -3.30
N ARG A 270 19.03 -2.98 -2.16
CA ARG A 270 20.29 -3.29 -1.49
C ARG A 270 19.99 -4.07 -0.24
N ASN A 271 20.87 -4.98 0.15
CA ASN A 271 20.63 -5.82 1.32
C ASN A 271 20.52 -4.97 2.59
N ALA A 272 19.29 -4.57 2.91
CA ALA A 272 19.02 -3.54 3.88
C ALA A 272 19.12 -4.13 5.28
N LYS A 273 19.90 -3.51 6.15
CA LYS A 273 20.07 -3.93 7.54
C LYS A 273 19.75 -2.77 8.46
N ILE A 274 18.96 -3.07 9.49
CA ILE A 274 18.74 -2.18 10.62
C ILE A 274 19.57 -2.74 11.78
N LEU A 275 20.48 -1.95 12.29
CA LEU A 275 21.37 -2.40 13.36
C LEU A 275 20.76 -2.01 14.71
N TYR A 276 21.03 -2.79 15.75
CA TYR A 276 20.67 -2.39 17.11
C TYR A 276 21.75 -2.76 18.14
N ALA A 277 21.82 -2.00 19.22
CA ALA A 277 22.68 -2.28 20.37
C ALA A 277 22.05 -1.74 21.67
N PRO A 278 22.25 -2.40 22.82
CA PRO A 278 22.96 -3.67 22.98
C PRO A 278 22.08 -4.88 22.65
N ASN A 279 22.70 -5.98 22.23
CA ASN A 279 22.03 -7.25 21.97
C ASN A 279 21.76 -7.98 23.30
N VAL A 280 20.68 -7.58 23.97
CA VAL A 280 20.21 -8.13 25.24
C VAL A 280 18.75 -8.55 25.11
N THR A 281 18.34 -9.54 25.90
CA THR A 281 17.01 -10.18 25.82
C THR A 281 15.83 -9.19 25.79
N VAL A 282 15.84 -8.18 26.66
CA VAL A 282 14.79 -7.16 26.73
C VAL A 282 14.73 -6.30 25.46
N VAL A 283 15.88 -5.98 24.87
CA VAL A 283 15.94 -5.22 23.60
C VAL A 283 15.54 -6.12 22.44
N GLU A 284 15.96 -7.39 22.46
CA GLU A 284 15.55 -8.38 21.46
C GLU A 284 14.03 -8.55 21.41
N GLU A 285 13.34 -8.49 22.55
CA GLU A 285 11.87 -8.48 22.60
C GLU A 285 11.25 -7.27 21.89
N VAL A 286 11.79 -6.06 22.15
CA VAL A 286 11.37 -4.83 21.44
C VAL A 286 11.61 -4.96 19.94
N ILE A 287 12.78 -5.46 19.55
CA ILE A 287 13.14 -5.65 18.14
C ILE A 287 12.27 -6.74 17.48
N THR A 288 11.90 -7.79 18.21
CA THR A 288 10.97 -8.82 17.73
C THR A 288 9.61 -8.20 17.42
N LYS A 289 9.10 -7.32 18.30
CA LYS A 289 7.87 -6.56 18.06
C LYS A 289 7.98 -5.58 16.90
N ALA A 290 9.13 -4.93 16.74
CA ALA A 290 9.37 -4.06 15.59
C ALA A 290 9.39 -4.86 14.28
N ASN A 291 9.96 -6.07 14.30
CA ASN A 291 10.03 -6.95 13.15
C ASN A 291 8.66 -7.51 12.75
N GLU A 292 7.74 -7.74 13.70
CA GLU A 292 6.33 -8.09 13.42
C GLU A 292 5.66 -7.01 12.53
N THR A 293 5.95 -5.73 12.77
CA THR A 293 5.41 -4.62 11.95
C THR A 293 5.92 -4.63 10.50
N LEU A 294 7.13 -5.14 10.29
CA LEU A 294 7.73 -5.31 8.96
C LEU A 294 7.45 -6.70 8.35
N ALA A 295 6.83 -7.61 9.13
CA ALA A 295 6.60 -9.00 8.75
C ALA A 295 5.60 -9.16 7.60
N LEU A 296 4.65 -8.22 7.42
CA LEU A 296 3.66 -8.26 6.31
C LEU A 296 4.33 -8.53 4.97
N ILE A 297 5.49 -7.92 4.75
CA ILE A 297 6.24 -8.06 3.51
C ILE A 297 6.82 -9.48 3.36
N TYR A 298 7.30 -10.09 4.46
CA TYR A 298 7.82 -11.46 4.50
C TYR A 298 6.69 -12.50 4.37
N GLU A 299 5.58 -12.28 5.07
CA GLU A 299 4.40 -13.15 5.08
C GLU A 299 3.70 -13.17 3.73
N LEU A 300 3.77 -12.07 2.97
CA LEU A 300 3.26 -12.05 1.60
C LEU A 300 3.98 -13.09 0.74
N ASN A 301 5.30 -13.22 0.84
CA ASN A 301 6.03 -14.23 0.05
C ASN A 301 5.64 -15.67 0.44
N ASP A 302 5.48 -15.95 1.73
CA ASP A 302 5.02 -17.27 2.20
C ASP A 302 3.59 -17.59 1.76
N PHE A 303 2.71 -16.59 1.84
CA PHE A 303 1.36 -16.67 1.28
C PHE A 303 1.38 -16.97 -0.22
N LEU A 304 2.23 -16.27 -0.98
CA LEU A 304 2.39 -16.48 -2.42
C LEU A 304 2.85 -17.90 -2.74
N GLN A 305 3.81 -18.46 -1.99
CA GLN A 305 4.27 -19.84 -2.16
C GLN A 305 3.20 -20.86 -1.81
N THR A 306 2.49 -20.66 -0.70
CA THR A 306 1.40 -21.54 -0.27
C THR A 306 0.26 -21.54 -1.28
N ALA A 307 -0.14 -20.37 -1.77
CA ALA A 307 -1.14 -20.22 -2.82
C ALA A 307 -0.70 -20.94 -4.11
N ALA A 308 0.56 -20.77 -4.53
CA ALA A 308 1.12 -21.47 -5.69
C ALA A 308 1.09 -23.00 -5.54
N GLU A 309 1.38 -23.54 -4.36
CA GLU A 309 1.30 -24.99 -4.10
C GLU A 309 -0.13 -25.52 -4.25
N ILE A 310 -1.11 -24.78 -3.74
CA ILE A 310 -2.54 -25.13 -3.83
C ILE A 310 -2.99 -25.11 -5.28
N LEU A 311 -2.60 -24.08 -6.04
CA LEU A 311 -2.92 -23.94 -7.45
C LEU A 311 -2.35 -25.10 -8.27
N ARG A 312 -1.09 -25.50 -8.03
CA ARG A 312 -0.47 -26.63 -8.72
C ARG A 312 -1.17 -27.96 -8.44
N LYS A 313 -1.74 -28.14 -7.24
CA LYS A 313 -2.57 -29.31 -6.91
C LYS A 313 -3.94 -29.25 -7.59
N SER A 314 -4.50 -28.06 -7.78
CA SER A 314 -5.76 -27.87 -8.50
C SER A 314 -5.61 -28.06 -10.01
N GLU A 315 -4.46 -27.73 -10.60
CA GLU A 315 -4.23 -27.89 -12.05
C GLU A 315 -4.29 -29.36 -12.48
N SER A 316 -3.84 -30.30 -11.64
CA SER A 316 -4.05 -31.74 -11.90
C SER A 316 -5.52 -32.16 -11.91
N HIS A 317 -6.41 -31.32 -11.37
CA HIS A 317 -7.87 -31.51 -11.36
C HIS A 317 -8.58 -30.68 -12.45
N ASN A 318 -7.91 -29.72 -13.12
CA ASN A 318 -8.51 -28.91 -14.19
C ASN A 318 -8.84 -29.71 -15.45
N ASP A 319 -8.04 -30.73 -15.79
CA ASP A 319 -8.38 -31.70 -16.86
C ASP A 319 -9.68 -32.46 -16.56
N THR A 320 -10.05 -32.56 -15.27
CA THR A 320 -11.30 -33.16 -14.80
C THR A 320 -12.46 -32.16 -14.83
N ILE A 321 -12.20 -30.86 -14.65
CA ILE A 321 -13.20 -29.77 -14.68
C ILE A 321 -13.67 -29.44 -16.10
N SER A 322 -12.80 -29.41 -17.11
CA SER A 322 -13.22 -29.28 -18.52
C SER A 322 -14.06 -30.48 -18.97
N SER A 323 -13.76 -31.66 -18.41
CA SER A 323 -14.57 -32.87 -18.54
C SER A 323 -15.88 -32.83 -17.73
N SER A 324 -16.06 -31.85 -16.84
CA SER A 324 -17.26 -31.60 -16.03
C SER A 324 -18.21 -30.54 -16.62
N GLU A 325 -17.79 -29.77 -17.64
CA GLU A 325 -18.74 -29.08 -18.53
C GLU A 325 -19.68 -30.10 -19.23
N LYS A 326 -19.26 -31.36 -19.32
CA LYS A 326 -20.07 -32.50 -19.73
C LYS A 326 -20.86 -33.16 -18.59
N MET A 327 -20.83 -32.62 -17.36
CA MET A 327 -21.76 -32.95 -16.28
C MET A 327 -23.12 -32.30 -16.57
N VAL A 328 -23.64 -32.58 -17.75
CA VAL A 328 -24.91 -32.08 -18.25
C VAL A 328 -25.94 -33.08 -17.77
N LEU A 329 -26.56 -32.80 -16.61
CA LEU A 329 -27.85 -33.39 -16.27
C LEU A 329 -28.71 -33.42 -17.54
N PHE A 330 -29.28 -34.58 -17.89
CA PHE A 330 -30.11 -34.71 -19.10
C PHE A 330 -31.15 -33.59 -19.17
N SER A 331 -31.51 -33.16 -20.40
CA SER A 331 -32.44 -32.03 -20.61
C SER A 331 -33.77 -32.18 -19.86
N LYS A 332 -34.27 -33.42 -19.73
CA LYS A 332 -35.45 -33.77 -18.94
C LYS A 332 -35.25 -33.59 -17.44
N THR A 333 -34.11 -34.04 -16.91
CA THR A 333 -33.72 -33.89 -15.50
C THR A 333 -33.56 -32.44 -15.11
N ARG A 334 -32.97 -31.61 -15.99
CA ARG A 334 -32.86 -30.15 -15.80
C ARG A 334 -34.23 -29.48 -15.67
N ALA A 335 -35.17 -29.85 -16.52
CA ALA A 335 -36.54 -29.33 -16.47
C ALA A 335 -37.27 -29.77 -15.19
N PHE A 336 -37.05 -31.02 -14.75
CA PHE A 336 -37.58 -31.53 -13.49
C PHE A 336 -37.04 -30.75 -12.29
N VAL A 337 -35.72 -30.58 -12.19
CA VAL A 337 -35.09 -29.84 -11.08
C VAL A 337 -35.61 -28.42 -11.01
N LYS A 338 -35.66 -27.73 -12.15
CA LYS A 338 -36.20 -26.36 -12.24
C LYS A 338 -37.66 -26.26 -11.77
N LYS A 339 -38.50 -27.24 -12.12
CA LYS A 339 -39.92 -27.23 -11.74
C LYS A 339 -40.17 -27.67 -10.30
N HIS A 340 -39.42 -28.66 -9.80
CA HIS A 340 -39.66 -29.29 -8.49
C HIS A 340 -38.88 -28.64 -7.34
N PHE A 341 -37.61 -28.33 -7.55
CA PHE A 341 -36.73 -27.72 -6.55
C PHE A 341 -36.57 -26.19 -6.75
N GLY A 342 -37.00 -25.67 -7.91
CA GLY A 342 -36.94 -24.25 -8.24
C GLY A 342 -35.71 -23.87 -9.07
N GLU A 343 -35.72 -22.64 -9.59
CA GLU A 343 -34.68 -22.12 -10.48
C GLU A 343 -33.33 -21.98 -9.76
N SER A 344 -33.32 -21.56 -8.49
CA SER A 344 -32.12 -21.39 -7.67
C SER A 344 -31.37 -22.70 -7.43
N ALA A 345 -32.10 -23.81 -7.24
CA ALA A 345 -31.52 -25.13 -7.02
C ALA A 345 -30.77 -25.66 -8.25
N LEU A 346 -31.20 -25.27 -9.45
CA LEU A 346 -30.50 -25.60 -10.69
C LEU A 346 -29.19 -24.80 -10.81
N THR A 347 -29.18 -23.54 -10.37
CA THR A 347 -27.97 -22.70 -10.39
C THR A 347 -26.91 -23.22 -9.41
N GLU A 348 -27.32 -23.78 -8.27
CA GLU A 348 -26.40 -24.40 -7.29
C GLU A 348 -25.74 -25.70 -7.81
N LEU A 349 -26.32 -26.37 -8.81
CA LEU A 349 -25.83 -27.62 -9.38
C LEU A 349 -24.91 -27.45 -10.59
N LEU A 350 -24.79 -26.24 -11.13
CA LEU A 350 -23.86 -25.97 -12.21
C LEU A 350 -22.48 -25.62 -11.61
N PRO A 351 -21.40 -26.33 -11.97
CA PRO A 351 -20.07 -25.96 -11.51
C PRO A 351 -19.74 -24.55 -11.98
N ARG A 352 -19.13 -23.75 -11.11
CA ARG A 352 -18.48 -22.50 -11.52
C ARG A 352 -17.25 -22.88 -12.34
N VAL A 353 -17.39 -22.85 -13.66
CA VAL A 353 -16.33 -23.27 -14.58
C VAL A 353 -15.19 -22.26 -14.52
N SER A 354 -13.99 -22.76 -14.20
CA SER A 354 -12.72 -22.05 -14.26
C SER A 354 -12.51 -21.45 -15.65
N HIS A 355 -12.47 -20.13 -15.76
CA HIS A 355 -12.21 -19.44 -17.02
C HIS A 355 -10.74 -19.64 -17.43
N GLU A 356 -10.48 -20.00 -18.69
CA GLU A 356 -9.13 -20.16 -19.27
C GLU A 356 -8.21 -18.94 -19.04
N ASN A 357 -8.80 -17.75 -18.93
CA ASN A 357 -8.09 -16.50 -18.63
C ASN A 357 -7.58 -16.44 -17.17
N GLN A 358 -8.30 -17.05 -16.22
CA GLN A 358 -7.91 -17.13 -14.82
C GLN A 358 -6.67 -18.03 -14.66
N THR A 359 -6.65 -19.18 -15.34
CA THR A 359 -5.52 -20.12 -15.30
C THR A 359 -4.24 -19.48 -15.83
N LYS A 360 -4.31 -18.72 -16.94
CA LYS A 360 -3.16 -18.00 -17.50
C LYS A 360 -2.63 -16.90 -16.58
N ALA A 361 -3.51 -16.17 -15.90
CA ALA A 361 -3.12 -15.17 -14.91
C ALA A 361 -2.40 -15.82 -13.70
N LEU A 362 -2.93 -16.95 -13.24
CA LEU A 362 -2.38 -17.74 -12.13
C LEU A 362 -1.04 -18.40 -12.50
N GLU A 363 -0.89 -19.00 -13.68
CA GLU A 363 0.36 -19.58 -14.18
C GLU A 363 1.47 -18.53 -14.30
N LYS A 364 1.12 -17.33 -14.78
CA LYS A 364 2.05 -16.20 -14.84
C LYS A 364 2.46 -15.72 -13.44
N TRP A 365 1.53 -15.71 -12.50
CA TRP A 365 1.79 -15.36 -11.10
C TRP A 365 2.75 -16.37 -10.45
N ILE A 366 2.48 -17.68 -10.60
CA ILE A 366 3.32 -18.78 -10.09
C ILE A 366 4.73 -18.75 -10.68
N SER A 367 4.86 -18.56 -11.99
CA SER A 367 6.17 -18.53 -12.67
C SER A 367 7.02 -17.33 -12.30
N THR A 368 6.41 -16.22 -11.85
CA THR A 368 7.14 -15.04 -11.39
C THR A 368 7.62 -15.18 -9.94
N VAL A 369 6.78 -15.73 -9.06
CA VAL A 369 7.13 -15.97 -7.64
C VAL A 369 8.29 -16.97 -7.52
N ASN A 370 8.32 -17.99 -8.38
CA ASN A 370 9.32 -19.06 -8.35
C ASN A 370 10.66 -18.70 -9.03
N GLN A 371 10.86 -17.47 -9.52
CA GLN A 371 12.12 -17.11 -10.17
C GLN A 371 13.27 -17.04 -9.14
N PRO A 372 14.38 -17.77 -9.35
CA PRO A 372 15.54 -17.70 -8.46
C PRO A 372 16.15 -16.29 -8.55
N GLY A 373 16.14 -15.57 -7.43
CA GLY A 373 16.49 -14.15 -7.36
C GLY A 373 15.42 -13.27 -6.69
N THR A 374 14.27 -13.85 -6.34
CA THR A 374 13.30 -13.30 -5.38
C THR A 374 13.71 -13.53 -3.91
N ASP A 375 15.00 -13.81 -3.67
CA ASP A 375 15.62 -13.70 -2.34
C ASP A 375 15.55 -12.23 -1.95
N THR A 376 14.39 -11.91 -1.42
CA THR A 376 13.93 -10.58 -1.15
C THR A 376 14.74 -10.12 0.03
N SER A 377 15.68 -9.23 -0.25
CA SER A 377 16.61 -8.76 0.75
C SER A 377 15.93 -7.73 1.65
N TYR A 378 14.93 -8.19 2.38
CA TYR A 378 14.13 -7.38 3.27
C TYR A 378 14.98 -6.82 4.42
N PRO A 379 14.61 -5.63 4.94
CA PRO A 379 15.28 -5.03 6.08
C PRO A 379 15.21 -6.00 7.26
N SER A 380 16.38 -6.46 7.69
CA SER A 380 16.53 -7.38 8.82
C SER A 380 17.31 -6.71 9.94
N PHE A 381 16.92 -7.03 11.17
CA PHE A 381 17.57 -6.52 12.35
C PHE A 381 18.84 -7.32 12.67
N ILE A 382 19.94 -6.63 12.95
CA ILE A 382 21.19 -7.25 13.41
C ILE A 382 21.61 -6.62 14.74
N GLY A 383 21.75 -7.47 15.76
CA GLY A 383 22.14 -7.07 17.10
C GLY A 383 23.65 -7.05 17.31
N PHE A 384 24.14 -6.00 17.94
CA PHE A 384 25.53 -5.84 18.35
C PHE A 384 25.62 -5.67 19.87
N LYS A 385 26.74 -6.11 20.46
CA LYS A 385 26.94 -5.98 21.91
C LYS A 385 27.03 -4.52 22.36
N ASN A 386 27.78 -3.70 21.62
CA ASN A 386 28.08 -2.32 21.95
C ASN A 386 27.94 -1.41 20.72
N GLU A 387 27.69 -0.13 20.96
CA GLU A 387 27.59 0.92 19.94
C GLU A 387 28.84 0.99 19.04
N SER A 388 30.04 0.86 19.59
CA SER A 388 31.28 0.92 18.78
C SER A 388 31.39 -0.20 17.75
N MET A 389 30.90 -1.41 18.06
CA MET A 389 30.88 -2.53 17.11
C MET A 389 29.86 -2.28 15.99
N LEU A 390 28.71 -1.72 16.36
CA LEU A 390 27.67 -1.30 15.41
C LEU A 390 28.22 -0.24 14.44
N GLU A 391 28.90 0.79 14.94
CA GLU A 391 29.51 1.83 14.11
C GLU A 391 30.59 1.27 13.17
N GLN A 392 31.42 0.35 13.66
CA GLN A 392 32.46 -0.28 12.85
C GLN A 392 31.85 -1.10 11.71
N PHE A 393 30.82 -1.90 12.01
CA PHE A 393 30.10 -2.65 10.99
C PHE A 393 29.45 -1.71 9.96
N ALA A 394 28.83 -0.61 10.41
CA ALA A 394 28.19 0.35 9.52
C ALA A 394 29.18 1.02 8.54
N LYS A 395 30.45 1.22 8.95
CA LYS A 395 31.51 1.74 8.09
C LYS A 395 31.99 0.73 7.06
N ASP A 396 32.01 -0.55 7.40
CA ASP A 396 32.47 -1.62 6.51
C ASP A 396 31.37 -2.17 5.60
N ALA A 397 30.09 -1.96 5.95
CA ALA A 397 28.92 -2.42 5.20
C ALA A 397 28.89 -1.95 3.73
N ASP A 398 29.33 -0.72 3.45
CA ASP A 398 29.38 -0.16 2.10
C ASP A 398 30.31 -0.94 1.17
N LYS A 399 31.33 -1.61 1.72
CA LYS A 399 32.27 -2.45 0.94
C LYS A 399 31.67 -3.81 0.58
N GLN A 400 30.61 -4.23 1.27
CA GLN A 400 29.99 -5.54 1.16
C GLN A 400 28.62 -5.49 0.46
N ASP A 401 28.30 -4.37 -0.19
CA ASP A 401 26.99 -4.14 -0.83
C ASP A 401 25.79 -4.25 0.15
N ILE A 402 26.04 -3.96 1.42
CA ILE A 402 25.02 -3.94 2.49
C ILE A 402 24.60 -2.49 2.73
N THR A 403 23.29 -2.22 2.68
CA THR A 403 22.77 -0.89 3.01
C THR A 403 22.35 -0.83 4.46
N VAL A 404 23.12 -0.10 5.26
CA VAL A 404 22.73 0.20 6.64
C VAL A 404 21.74 1.36 6.63
N VAL A 405 20.49 1.05 6.92
CA VAL A 405 19.38 2.04 6.95
C VAL A 405 19.52 2.92 8.19
N ALA A 406 19.69 2.28 9.35
CA ALA A 406 19.82 2.95 10.63
C ALA A 406 20.47 2.03 11.67
N GLY A 407 21.00 2.63 12.73
CA GLY A 407 21.39 1.97 13.97
C GLY A 407 20.53 2.47 15.14
N ILE A 408 19.95 1.56 15.90
CA ILE A 408 19.14 1.86 17.09
C ILE A 408 19.98 1.55 18.32
N VAL A 409 20.30 2.57 19.12
CA VAL A 409 21.16 2.42 20.30
C VAL A 409 20.36 2.74 21.56
N PHE A 410 20.24 1.77 22.47
CA PHE A 410 19.60 1.96 23.77
C PHE A 410 20.67 2.33 24.82
N ASP A 411 20.50 3.49 25.46
CA ASP A 411 21.53 4.07 26.36
C ASP A 411 21.46 3.52 27.79
N ASN A 412 20.25 3.20 28.27
CA ASN A 412 19.99 2.87 29.66
C ASN A 412 19.52 1.42 29.88
N VAL A 413 19.91 0.54 28.96
CA VAL A 413 19.59 -0.89 29.02
C VAL A 413 20.88 -1.70 28.98
N ASP A 414 21.06 -2.59 29.97
CA ASP A 414 22.23 -3.46 30.11
C ASP A 414 21.82 -4.94 30.18
N GLU A 415 22.77 -5.87 30.02
CA GLU A 415 22.56 -7.33 30.14
C GLU A 415 21.89 -7.77 31.46
N LYS A 416 22.01 -6.95 32.51
CA LYS A 416 21.45 -7.23 33.84
C LYS A 416 19.96 -6.92 33.93
N ASN A 417 19.43 -6.10 33.04
CA ASN A 417 18.05 -5.65 33.08
C ASN A 417 17.16 -6.77 32.54
N ARG A 418 16.16 -7.17 33.32
CA ARG A 418 15.18 -8.21 32.93
C ARG A 418 13.92 -7.63 32.31
N THR A 419 13.67 -6.33 32.50
CA THR A 419 12.52 -5.61 31.97
C THR A 419 12.97 -4.21 31.56
N LEU A 420 12.20 -3.55 30.69
CA LEU A 420 12.40 -2.13 30.40
C LEU A 420 12.14 -1.31 31.68
N GLY A 421 13.00 -0.32 31.92
CA GLY A 421 12.78 0.64 33.00
C GLY A 421 11.60 1.57 32.68
N PRO A 422 11.10 2.37 33.65
CA PRO A 422 9.98 3.29 33.43
C PRO A 422 10.27 4.40 32.41
N VAL A 423 11.56 4.66 32.14
CA VAL A 423 12.03 5.60 31.13
C VAL A 423 13.04 4.86 30.28
N VAL A 424 12.88 4.94 28.95
CA VAL A 424 13.79 4.32 27.97
C VAL A 424 14.42 5.43 27.16
N ASN A 425 15.75 5.47 27.16
CA ASN A 425 16.52 6.39 26.34
C ASN A 425 17.12 5.62 25.18
N TYR A 426 16.79 6.02 23.96
CA TYR A 426 17.32 5.41 22.75
C TYR A 426 17.68 6.48 21.72
N LYS A 427 18.53 6.11 20.77
CA LYS A 427 19.00 6.95 19.67
C LYS A 427 18.81 6.22 18.35
N ILE A 428 18.37 6.95 17.34
CA ILE A 428 18.37 6.49 15.95
C ILE A 428 19.56 7.16 15.26
N ARG A 429 20.45 6.36 14.68
CA ARG A 429 21.66 6.82 13.99
C ARG A 429 21.54 6.46 12.52
N GLN A 430 21.44 7.47 11.66
CA GLN A 430 21.42 7.31 10.21
C GLN A 430 22.65 7.97 9.58
N LYS A 431 22.95 7.59 8.33
CA LYS A 431 24.01 8.26 7.57
C LYS A 431 23.57 9.69 7.22
N PRO A 432 24.51 10.65 7.15
CA PRO A 432 24.19 12.03 6.75
C PRO A 432 23.55 12.17 5.36
N SER A 433 23.64 11.14 4.51
CA SER A 433 22.95 11.09 3.22
C SER A 433 21.44 10.86 3.33
N PHE A 434 20.95 10.37 4.48
CA PHE A 434 19.55 10.03 4.71
C PHE A 434 18.85 11.03 5.65
N THR A 435 19.57 11.87 6.38
CA THR A 435 18.95 12.83 7.30
C THR A 435 19.60 14.19 7.16
N PRO A 436 18.82 15.28 7.29
CA PRO A 436 19.38 16.62 7.25
C PRO A 436 20.36 16.83 8.43
N SER A 437 21.26 17.81 8.26
CA SER A 437 22.26 18.13 9.27
C SER A 437 21.61 18.58 10.58
N THR A 438 22.12 18.06 11.70
CA THR A 438 21.71 18.46 13.06
C THR A 438 22.55 19.62 13.60
N GLU A 439 23.42 20.23 12.79
CA GLU A 439 24.27 21.36 13.22
C GLU A 439 23.46 22.61 13.58
N ALA A 440 22.31 22.80 12.93
CA ALA A 440 21.41 23.92 13.19
C ALA A 440 19.97 23.42 13.39
N VAL A 441 19.36 23.76 14.52
CA VAL A 441 17.96 23.42 14.85
C VAL A 441 16.98 24.41 14.19
N ARG A 442 17.47 25.59 13.79
CA ARG A 442 16.69 26.64 13.13
C ARG A 442 17.56 27.27 12.05
N ASP A 443 16.93 27.65 10.95
CA ASP A 443 17.58 28.48 9.95
C ASP A 443 18.02 29.79 10.61
N LEU A 444 19.32 30.08 10.61
CA LEU A 444 19.86 31.31 11.20
C LEU A 444 19.30 32.57 10.52
N LEU A 445 18.82 32.41 9.29
CA LEU A 445 18.17 33.45 8.49
C LEU A 445 16.64 33.21 8.39
N ALA A 446 15.99 32.69 9.44
CA ALA A 446 14.53 32.49 9.52
C ALA A 446 13.66 33.75 9.25
N VAL A 447 14.27 34.87 8.91
CA VAL A 447 13.65 36.06 8.31
C VAL A 447 13.04 35.74 6.93
N PHE A 448 13.50 34.69 6.22
CA PHE A 448 12.84 34.19 5.01
C PHE A 448 11.62 33.35 5.38
N ALA A 449 10.48 34.03 5.52
CA ALA A 449 9.19 33.39 5.72
C ALA A 449 8.80 32.63 4.44
N GLY A 450 8.76 31.29 4.51
CA GLY A 450 8.18 30.42 3.51
C GLY A 450 7.95 29.02 4.07
N PRO A 451 6.97 28.25 3.55
CA PRO A 451 6.79 26.85 3.88
C PRO A 451 7.98 26.09 3.32
N ARG A 452 8.71 25.38 4.19
CA ARG A 452 9.82 24.50 3.82
C ARG A 452 9.25 23.14 3.38
N ASP A 453 8.26 23.17 2.50
CA ASP A 453 7.45 22.03 2.04
C ASP A 453 8.21 21.04 1.14
N TRP A 454 9.40 21.44 0.69
CA TRP A 454 10.31 20.64 -0.12
C TRP A 454 11.29 19.80 0.70
N ASP A 455 11.45 20.05 2.01
CA ASP A 455 12.41 19.35 2.89
C ASP A 455 11.69 18.39 3.84
N ASP A 456 11.14 17.32 3.28
CA ASP A 456 10.49 16.25 4.03
C ASP A 456 11.43 15.05 4.30
N SER A 457 12.73 15.31 4.30
CA SER A 457 13.80 14.30 4.36
C SER A 457 13.63 13.30 5.51
N TYR A 458 13.20 13.74 6.70
CA TYR A 458 12.95 12.84 7.83
C TYR A 458 11.85 11.80 7.58
N TYR A 459 10.83 12.16 6.79
CA TYR A 459 9.78 11.24 6.37
C TYR A 459 10.26 10.39 5.18
N SER A 460 10.77 11.04 4.13
CA SER A 460 11.18 10.41 2.88
C SER A 460 12.34 9.43 3.03
N TYR A 461 13.19 9.60 4.05
CA TYR A 461 14.27 8.68 4.40
C TYR A 461 13.97 7.74 5.60
N GLY A 462 12.70 7.66 6.01
CA GLY A 462 12.23 6.64 6.95
C GLY A 462 12.69 6.82 8.40
N PHE A 463 13.25 7.99 8.79
CA PHE A 463 13.56 8.27 10.20
C PHE A 463 12.30 8.21 11.06
N LEU A 464 11.23 8.90 10.62
CA LEU A 464 9.95 8.91 11.33
C LEU A 464 9.27 7.53 11.34
N TRP A 465 9.53 6.71 10.33
CA TRP A 465 9.00 5.34 10.26
C TRP A 465 9.64 4.46 11.32
N LEU A 466 10.97 4.53 11.45
CA LEU A 466 11.70 3.81 12.48
C LEU A 466 11.32 4.30 13.87
N GLN A 467 11.15 5.62 14.03
CA GLN A 467 10.70 6.20 15.29
C GLN A 467 9.33 5.63 15.71
N ASP A 468 8.34 5.67 14.80
CA ASP A 468 6.99 5.16 15.08
C ASP A 468 6.99 3.66 15.42
N VAL A 469 7.68 2.83 14.62
CA VAL A 469 7.75 1.38 14.85
C VAL A 469 8.45 1.03 16.18
N ILE A 470 9.58 1.68 16.48
CA ILE A 470 10.36 1.39 17.69
C ILE A 470 9.65 1.90 18.94
N GLU A 471 9.10 3.11 18.92
CA GLU A 471 8.36 3.64 20.08
C GLU A 471 7.14 2.79 20.39
N ARG A 472 6.38 2.37 19.37
CA ARG A 472 5.23 1.49 19.56
C ARG A 472 5.64 0.11 20.11
N SER A 473 6.77 -0.41 19.65
CA SER A 473 7.32 -1.67 20.15
C SER A 473 7.79 -1.56 21.61
N ILE A 474 8.43 -0.44 21.99
CA ILE A 474 8.80 -0.15 23.38
C ILE A 474 7.55 -0.09 24.25
N ILE A 475 6.52 0.66 23.85
CA ILE A 475 5.28 0.79 24.64
C ILE A 475 4.58 -0.58 24.76
N SER A 476 4.54 -1.37 23.68
CA SER A 476 3.97 -2.72 23.67
C SER A 476 4.64 -3.63 24.70
N VAL A 477 5.98 -3.65 24.74
CA VAL A 477 6.75 -4.43 25.72
C VAL A 477 6.61 -3.89 27.14
N MET A 478 6.51 -2.56 27.31
CA MET A 478 6.30 -1.95 28.64
C MET A 478 4.93 -2.24 29.23
N VAL A 479 3.89 -2.31 28.39
CA VAL A 479 2.49 -2.50 28.81
C VAL A 479 2.08 -3.98 28.76
N ASP A 480 2.86 -4.83 28.09
CA ASP A 480 2.56 -6.25 27.83
C ASP A 480 1.21 -6.44 27.09
N VAL A 481 0.92 -5.53 26.16
CA VAL A 481 -0.31 -5.56 25.35
C VAL A 481 0.05 -5.23 23.89
N PRO A 482 -0.40 -6.01 22.90
CA PRO A 482 -0.18 -5.68 21.49
C PRO A 482 -0.91 -4.38 21.13
N ILE A 483 -0.16 -3.39 20.64
CA ILE A 483 -0.69 -2.08 20.27
C ILE A 483 -0.91 -2.05 18.77
N VAL A 484 -2.14 -2.35 18.35
CA VAL A 484 -2.56 -2.26 16.93
C VAL A 484 -3.13 -0.89 16.62
N GLU A 485 -3.80 -0.24 17.57
CA GLU A 485 -4.40 1.09 17.43
C GLU A 485 -4.00 1.99 18.62
N PRO A 486 -3.96 3.34 18.44
CA PRO A 486 -4.33 4.10 17.25
C PRO A 486 -3.21 4.17 16.19
N GLY A 487 -3.57 4.31 14.91
CA GLY A 487 -2.60 4.62 13.85
C GLY A 487 -2.17 6.09 13.91
N ALA A 488 -0.93 6.37 13.53
CA ALA A 488 -0.40 7.74 13.49
C ALA A 488 -0.22 8.24 12.06
N GLY A 489 -0.45 9.54 11.87
CA GLY A 489 -0.17 10.25 10.64
C GLY A 489 0.57 11.55 10.94
N MET A 490 1.36 12.01 9.98
CA MET A 490 2.06 13.29 10.03
C MET A 490 1.37 14.28 9.09
N GLN A 491 1.06 15.47 9.59
CA GLN A 491 0.57 16.59 8.79
C GLN A 491 1.42 17.82 9.12
N GLU A 492 1.85 18.54 8.10
CA GLU A 492 2.51 19.83 8.29
C GLU A 492 1.48 20.92 8.57
N MET A 493 1.86 21.93 9.34
CA MET A 493 0.96 23.05 9.55
C MET A 493 0.73 23.79 8.23
N ALA A 494 -0.54 24.07 7.90
CA ALA A 494 -0.86 24.88 6.74
C ALA A 494 -0.20 26.26 6.85
N PHE A 495 0.32 26.75 5.72
CA PHE A 495 1.02 28.03 5.68
C PHE A 495 0.18 29.06 4.92
N SER A 496 0.02 30.23 5.54
CA SER A 496 -0.70 31.36 4.94
C SER A 496 -0.01 31.85 3.68
N CYS A 497 -0.76 32.46 2.76
CA CYS A 497 -0.19 33.10 1.59
C CYS A 497 0.89 34.12 1.99
N PHE A 498 2.02 34.10 1.29
CA PHE A 498 3.14 35.00 1.55
C PHE A 498 3.78 35.45 0.24
N ARG A 499 4.45 36.60 0.33
CA ARG A 499 5.26 37.15 -0.75
C ARG A 499 6.71 37.06 -0.33
N TYR A 500 7.53 36.40 -1.14
CA TYR A 500 8.97 36.39 -0.92
C TYR A 500 9.70 36.94 -2.13
N ASN A 501 10.79 37.64 -1.85
CA ASN A 501 11.72 38.07 -2.88
C ASN A 501 12.83 37.03 -2.94
N SER A 502 13.18 36.53 -4.12
CA SER A 502 14.10 35.39 -4.29
C SER A 502 15.57 35.72 -4.00
N THR A 503 15.85 36.79 -3.25
CA THR A 503 17.19 37.32 -3.00
C THR A 503 17.29 37.94 -1.61
N LEU A 504 17.50 37.07 -0.63
CA LEU A 504 18.67 37.11 0.25
C LEU A 504 18.97 35.68 0.73
#